data_AF-A0A7S2JAJ3-F1
#
_entry.id   AF-A0A7S2JAJ3-F1
#
_cell.length_a   1.000
_cell.length_b   1.000
_cell.length_c   1.000
_cell.angle_alpha   90.00
_cell.angle_beta   90.00
_cell.angle_gamma   90.00
#
_symmetry.space_group_name_H-M   'P 1'
#
loop_
_entity.id
_entity.type
_entity.pdbx_description
1 polymer ?
#
loop_
_entity_poly.entity_id
_entity_poly.type
_entity_poly.pdbx_seq_one_letter_code
_entity_poly.pdbx_strand_id
1 'polypeptide(L)'
;PFEGHLSFIQRRRICFFYLVKGSGDLSIYPKEELGMRSQTIPIVGGKLMVFRHDYHSFTFIPTDDEPFLVLQCWTLEAPPQLEIAEVLGDPTSRCRTRGLTFGPVEPPGNQVNVKALMSRLPGNSRGAMSYWTMLGQCCDAQVRIPNQRFDVTTYCSEDGDPVPGKSMTTHGGFLSERDVFCFDSHVFCMNEKEAEGMAPPQRVVLECGLQCLETGGLSRQDLS
;
A
#
# COMPACT_ATOMS: atom_id res chain seq x y z
N PRO A 1 3.94 5.17 5.98
CA PRO A 1 2.47 5.02 5.92
C PRO A 1 1.97 3.76 6.65
N PHE A 2 2.44 2.56 6.29
CA PHE A 2 2.12 1.33 7.04
C PHE A 2 2.71 1.30 8.46
N GLU A 3 4.00 1.65 8.60
CA GLU A 3 4.66 1.71 9.92
C GLU A 3 4.03 2.76 10.84
N GLY A 4 3.61 3.90 10.28
CA GLY A 4 2.83 4.92 11.01
C GLY A 4 1.45 4.42 11.43
N HIS A 5 0.77 3.65 10.56
CA HIS A 5 -0.53 3.04 10.88
C HIS A 5 -0.40 1.93 11.94
N LEU A 6 0.61 1.06 11.87
CA LEU A 6 0.90 0.07 12.89
C LEU A 6 1.28 0.72 14.22
N SER A 7 2.14 1.74 14.20
CA SER A 7 2.48 2.54 15.39
C SER A 7 1.24 3.15 16.01
N PHE A 8 0.36 3.72 15.19
CA PHE A 8 -0.92 4.25 15.64
C PHE A 8 -1.78 3.15 16.29
N ILE A 9 -1.98 2.00 15.61
CA ILE A 9 -2.79 0.88 16.13
C ILE A 9 -2.29 0.40 17.49
N GLN A 10 -0.97 0.22 17.63
CA GLN A 10 -0.33 -0.31 18.84
C GLN A 10 -0.38 0.68 20.02
N ARG A 11 -0.45 1.98 19.73
CA ARG A 11 -0.40 3.03 20.75
C ARG A 11 -1.77 3.45 21.27
N ARG A 12 -2.88 2.95 20.70
CA ARG A 12 -4.25 3.29 21.15
C ARG A 12 -4.52 2.72 22.54
N ARG A 13 -4.70 3.59 23.53
CA ARG A 13 -5.00 3.19 24.91
C ARG A 13 -6.48 3.39 25.25
N ILE A 14 -6.99 4.60 25.12
CA ILE A 14 -8.40 4.91 25.41
C ILE A 14 -9.11 5.25 24.11
N CYS A 15 -10.31 4.71 23.91
CA CYS A 15 -11.21 5.10 22.85
C CYS A 15 -12.33 5.97 23.42
N PHE A 16 -12.56 7.11 22.78
CA PHE A 16 -13.72 7.96 22.96
C PHE A 16 -14.66 7.71 21.79
N PHE A 17 -15.86 7.26 22.08
CA PHE A 17 -16.90 6.95 21.10
C PHE A 17 -18.12 7.81 21.41
N TYR A 18 -18.34 8.85 20.61
CA TYR A 18 -19.44 9.78 20.80
C TYR A 18 -20.47 9.62 19.69
N LEU A 19 -21.68 9.20 20.05
CA LEU A 19 -22.79 9.11 19.10
C LEU A 19 -23.48 10.48 19.03
N VAL A 20 -23.29 11.19 17.93
CA VAL A 20 -23.86 12.54 17.72
C VAL A 20 -25.36 12.45 17.43
N LYS A 21 -25.75 11.50 16.56
CA LYS A 21 -27.14 11.27 16.14
C LYS A 21 -27.36 9.77 15.90
N GLY A 22 -28.56 9.28 16.22
CA GLY A 22 -28.98 7.89 16.04
C GLY A 22 -29.06 7.11 17.35
N SER A 23 -29.35 5.82 17.24
CA SER A 23 -29.34 4.86 18.34
C SER A 23 -28.69 3.55 17.88
N GLY A 24 -28.11 2.80 18.81
CA GLY A 24 -27.48 1.53 18.49
C GLY A 24 -26.91 0.82 19.71
N ASP A 25 -26.51 -0.42 19.52
CA ASP A 25 -25.90 -1.26 20.53
C ASP A 25 -24.39 -1.27 20.37
N LEU A 26 -23.68 -0.84 21.42
CA LEU A 26 -22.23 -0.91 21.51
C LEU A 26 -21.82 -2.13 22.33
N SER A 27 -21.34 -3.18 21.66
CA SER A 27 -20.78 -4.36 22.29
C SER A 27 -19.28 -4.19 22.52
N ILE A 28 -18.84 -4.31 23.77
CA ILE A 28 -17.45 -4.22 24.19
C ILE A 28 -17.02 -5.60 24.71
N TYR A 29 -15.92 -6.15 24.18
CA TYR A 29 -15.43 -7.49 24.53
C TYR A 29 -13.90 -7.50 24.70
N PRO A 30 -13.36 -8.35 25.59
CA PRO A 30 -11.93 -8.37 25.87
C PRO A 30 -11.12 -8.97 24.71
N LYS A 31 -9.89 -8.47 24.50
CA LYS A 31 -8.98 -8.97 23.45
C LYS A 31 -8.21 -10.24 23.85
N GLU A 32 -8.08 -10.52 25.14
CA GLU A 32 -7.35 -11.66 25.71
C GLU A 32 -8.20 -12.32 26.82
N GLU A 33 -7.80 -13.51 27.31
CA GLU A 33 -8.41 -14.21 28.46
C GLU A 33 -8.18 -13.48 29.80
N LEU A 34 -8.53 -12.20 29.86
CA LEU A 34 -8.37 -11.33 31.02
C LEU A 34 -9.48 -11.54 32.07
N GLY A 35 -10.26 -12.62 31.97
CA GLY A 35 -11.38 -12.91 32.87
C GLY A 35 -12.52 -11.87 32.86
N MET A 36 -12.47 -10.91 31.93
CA MET A 36 -13.47 -9.84 31.78
C MET A 36 -14.67 -10.33 30.97
N ARG A 37 -15.86 -9.86 31.30
CA ARG A 37 -17.10 -10.21 30.58
C ARG A 37 -17.34 -9.22 29.45
N SER A 38 -17.80 -9.72 28.31
CA SER A 38 -18.36 -8.87 27.27
C SER A 38 -19.62 -8.18 27.78
N GLN A 39 -19.83 -6.93 27.36
CA GLN A 39 -21.00 -6.14 27.72
C GLN A 39 -21.53 -5.44 26.47
N THR A 40 -22.83 -5.51 26.27
CA THR A 40 -23.53 -4.72 25.25
C THR A 40 -24.26 -3.59 25.93
N ILE A 41 -24.01 -2.38 25.47
CA ILE A 41 -24.56 -1.17 26.07
C ILE A 41 -25.35 -0.42 24.99
N PRO A 42 -26.67 -0.23 25.15
CA PRO A 42 -27.45 0.58 24.24
C PRO A 42 -27.07 2.05 24.39
N ILE A 43 -26.74 2.68 23.27
CA ILE A 43 -26.34 4.08 23.19
C ILE A 43 -27.29 4.85 22.28
N VAL A 44 -27.55 6.09 22.69
CA VAL A 44 -28.42 7.04 21.98
C VAL A 44 -27.64 8.32 21.73
N GLY A 45 -28.08 9.11 20.75
CA GLY A 45 -27.49 10.40 20.40
C GLY A 45 -27.24 11.28 21.63
N GLY A 46 -26.08 11.91 21.66
CA GLY A 46 -25.61 12.76 22.77
C GLY A 46 -24.82 12.02 23.86
N LYS A 47 -24.57 10.70 23.72
CA LYS A 47 -23.78 9.94 24.70
C LYS A 47 -22.33 9.74 24.26
N LEU A 48 -21.41 9.98 25.19
CA LEU A 48 -19.98 9.68 25.06
C LEU A 48 -19.66 8.40 25.86
N MET A 49 -19.11 7.41 25.15
CA MET A 49 -18.58 6.19 25.74
C MET A 49 -17.06 6.27 25.77
N VAL A 50 -16.48 5.93 26.92
CA VAL A 50 -15.03 5.91 27.11
C VAL A 50 -14.63 4.54 27.62
N PHE A 51 -13.73 3.86 26.92
CA PHE A 51 -13.24 2.55 27.34
C PHE A 51 -11.79 2.34 26.93
N ARG A 52 -11.14 1.41 27.64
CA ARG A 52 -9.75 1.01 27.40
C ARG A 52 -9.66 0.09 26.18
N HIS A 53 -9.27 0.65 25.04
CA HIS A 53 -9.12 -0.05 23.77
C HIS A 53 -7.93 -1.01 23.77
N ASP A 54 -6.95 -0.81 24.65
CA ASP A 54 -5.86 -1.75 24.83
C ASP A 54 -6.33 -3.08 25.41
N TYR A 55 -7.35 -3.08 26.28
CA TYR A 55 -7.95 -4.30 26.82
C TYR A 55 -9.20 -4.78 26.09
N HIS A 56 -9.92 -3.88 25.41
CA HIS A 56 -11.21 -4.20 24.80
C HIS A 56 -11.27 -3.87 23.32
N SER A 57 -11.85 -4.79 22.55
CA SER A 57 -12.41 -4.53 21.23
C SER A 57 -13.87 -4.16 21.35
N PHE A 58 -14.43 -3.54 20.30
CA PHE A 58 -15.82 -3.16 20.29
C PHE A 58 -16.44 -3.32 18.91
N THR A 59 -17.75 -3.52 18.88
CA THR A 59 -18.60 -3.51 17.69
C THR A 59 -19.79 -2.61 17.98
N PHE A 60 -20.16 -1.76 17.03
CA PHE A 60 -21.36 -0.94 17.12
C PHE A 60 -22.34 -1.36 16.03
N ILE A 61 -23.59 -1.61 16.42
CA ILE A 61 -24.68 -1.98 15.51
C ILE A 61 -25.78 -0.92 15.67
N PRO A 62 -26.07 -0.11 14.64
CA PRO A 62 -27.18 0.84 14.70
C PRO A 62 -28.52 0.09 14.78
N THR A 63 -29.46 0.59 15.58
CA THR A 63 -30.78 -0.04 15.77
C THR A 63 -31.82 0.50 14.79
N ASP A 64 -31.68 1.75 14.37
CA ASP A 64 -32.60 2.43 13.46
C ASP A 64 -32.00 2.55 12.04
N ASP A 65 -32.86 2.52 11.01
CA ASP A 65 -32.49 2.83 9.61
C ASP A 65 -32.26 4.35 9.37
N GLU A 66 -32.37 5.15 10.42
CA GLU A 66 -32.11 6.59 10.38
C GLU A 66 -30.60 6.88 10.28
N PRO A 67 -30.19 7.98 9.63
CA PRO A 67 -28.78 8.33 9.50
C PRO A 67 -28.16 8.60 10.87
N PHE A 68 -27.11 7.85 11.18
CA PHE A 68 -26.31 7.99 12.40
C PHE A 68 -24.97 8.68 12.12
N LEU A 69 -24.42 9.34 13.16
CA LEU A 69 -23.09 9.96 13.09
C LEU A 69 -22.33 9.67 14.38
N VAL A 70 -21.14 9.09 14.25
CA VAL A 70 -20.24 8.78 15.35
C VAL A 70 -18.94 9.56 15.19
N LEU A 71 -18.49 10.21 16.28
CA LEU A 71 -17.15 10.74 16.40
C LEU A 71 -16.32 9.78 17.24
N GLN A 72 -15.20 9.31 16.67
CA GLN A 72 -14.25 8.44 17.35
C GLN A 72 -12.89 9.12 17.46
N CYS A 73 -12.33 9.14 18.66
CA CYS A 73 -10.93 9.55 18.85
C CYS A 73 -10.23 8.64 19.87
N TRP A 74 -8.91 8.68 19.86
CA TRP A 74 -8.08 7.85 20.74
C TRP A 74 -7.02 8.68 21.44
N THR A 75 -6.74 8.34 22.70
CA THR A 75 -5.47 8.73 23.31
C THR A 75 -4.40 7.73 22.92
N LEU A 76 -3.26 8.26 22.50
CA LEU A 76 -2.09 7.47 22.13
C LEU A 76 -1.07 7.54 23.26
N GLU A 77 -0.46 6.41 23.58
CA GLU A 77 0.75 6.40 24.40
C GLU A 77 1.90 7.10 23.68
N ALA A 78 2.87 7.64 24.43
CA ALA A 78 4.09 8.19 23.87
C ALA A 78 4.79 7.14 22.98
N PRO A 79 5.41 7.54 21.85
CA PRO A 79 6.17 6.59 21.06
C PRO A 79 7.34 6.07 21.91
N PRO A 80 7.60 4.75 21.93
CA PRO A 80 8.73 4.22 22.68
C PRO A 80 10.03 4.83 22.16
N GLN A 81 10.83 5.40 23.05
CA GLN A 81 12.18 5.84 22.73
C GLN A 81 13.07 4.60 22.66
N LEU A 82 13.38 4.17 21.44
CA LEU A 82 14.28 3.04 21.21
C LEU A 82 15.72 3.53 21.31
N GLU A 83 16.38 3.26 22.43
CA GLU A 83 17.85 3.28 22.47
C GLU A 83 18.34 1.99 21.81
N ILE A 84 18.93 2.14 20.62
CA ILE A 84 19.43 1.00 19.85
C ILE A 84 20.74 0.54 20.50
N ALA A 85 20.65 -0.42 21.42
CA ALA A 85 21.76 -1.30 21.72
C ALA A 85 21.97 -2.26 20.53
N GLU A 86 23.23 -2.61 20.27
CA GLU A 86 23.69 -3.46 19.17
C GLU A 86 22.69 -4.59 18.82
N VAL A 87 22.20 -4.59 17.59
CA VAL A 87 21.21 -5.56 17.11
C VAL A 87 21.92 -6.84 16.69
N LEU A 88 22.14 -7.74 17.64
CA LEU A 88 22.47 -9.15 17.38
C LEU A 88 21.17 -9.96 17.49
N GLY A 89 20.52 -10.24 16.35
CA GLY A 89 19.31 -11.06 16.33
C GLY A 89 18.95 -11.60 14.94
N ASP A 90 18.77 -12.91 14.89
CA ASP A 90 18.22 -13.69 13.76
C ASP A 90 16.91 -13.07 13.22
N PRO A 91 16.65 -13.03 11.89
CA PRO A 91 15.45 -12.47 11.26
C PRO A 91 14.12 -12.80 11.96
N THR A 92 13.98 -14.01 12.49
CA THR A 92 12.80 -14.48 13.25
C THR A 92 12.53 -13.64 14.50
N SER A 93 13.60 -13.20 15.17
CA SER A 93 13.52 -12.35 16.36
C SER A 93 13.09 -10.92 16.01
N ARG A 94 13.49 -10.41 14.83
CA ARG A 94 13.14 -9.07 14.35
C ARG A 94 11.66 -8.95 14.00
N CYS A 95 11.06 -10.01 13.44
CA CYS A 95 9.62 -10.07 13.15
C CYS A 95 8.76 -10.08 14.42
N ARG A 96 9.15 -10.86 15.44
CA ARG A 96 8.46 -10.91 16.74
C ARG A 96 8.51 -9.58 17.47
N THR A 97 9.67 -8.91 17.51
CA THR A 97 9.82 -7.59 18.14
C THR A 97 8.97 -6.51 17.47
N ARG A 98 8.60 -6.67 16.19
CA ARG A 98 7.72 -5.76 15.45
C ARG A 98 6.22 -6.08 15.57
N GLY A 99 5.83 -7.08 16.37
CA GLY A 99 4.43 -7.49 16.55
C GLY A 99 3.84 -8.25 15.36
N LEU A 100 4.67 -8.72 14.42
CA LEU A 100 4.26 -9.61 13.34
C LEU A 100 4.30 -11.05 13.86
N THR A 101 3.22 -11.47 14.52
CA THR A 101 3.14 -12.78 15.19
C THR A 101 2.90 -13.94 14.22
N PHE A 102 2.25 -13.69 13.08
CA PHE A 102 1.99 -14.73 12.06
C PHE A 102 2.06 -14.15 10.65
N GLY A 103 2.94 -14.71 9.83
CA GLY A 103 2.87 -14.68 8.37
C GLY A 103 2.37 -16.03 7.85
N PRO A 104 2.12 -16.16 6.53
CA PRO A 104 1.93 -17.47 5.93
C PRO A 104 3.10 -18.39 6.30
N VAL A 105 2.81 -19.68 6.55
CA VAL A 105 3.84 -20.69 6.86
C VAL A 105 4.91 -20.61 5.78
N GLU A 106 6.19 -20.52 6.19
CA GLU A 106 7.28 -20.49 5.22
C GLU A 106 7.18 -21.72 4.30
N PRO A 107 7.12 -21.52 2.98
CA PRO A 107 7.00 -22.63 2.06
C PRO A 107 8.25 -23.51 2.19
N PRO A 108 8.10 -24.85 2.26
CA PRO A 108 9.24 -25.74 2.29
C PRO A 108 10.01 -25.65 0.96
N GLY A 109 11.35 -25.70 1.02
CA GLY A 109 12.22 -25.71 -0.16
C GLY A 109 13.33 -24.66 -0.12
N ASN A 110 13.91 -24.39 -1.28
CA ASN A 110 15.00 -23.42 -1.41
C ASN A 110 14.49 -22.00 -1.13
N GLN A 111 15.13 -21.33 -0.18
CA GLN A 111 14.83 -19.93 0.11
C GLN A 111 15.50 -19.03 -0.93
N VAL A 112 14.72 -18.11 -1.50
CA VAL A 112 15.20 -17.09 -2.43
C VAL A 112 15.11 -15.73 -1.75
N ASN A 113 16.19 -14.96 -1.80
CA ASN A 113 16.24 -13.62 -1.24
C ASN A 113 16.11 -12.58 -2.35
N VAL A 114 15.21 -11.61 -2.17
CA VAL A 114 15.11 -10.44 -3.05
C VAL A 114 16.15 -9.42 -2.60
N LYS A 115 17.27 -9.32 -3.33
CA LYS A 115 18.35 -8.37 -3.01
C LYS A 115 18.03 -6.93 -3.43
N ALA A 116 17.36 -6.76 -4.55
CA ALA A 116 17.01 -5.46 -5.10
C ALA A 116 15.71 -5.53 -5.89
N LEU A 117 15.09 -4.38 -6.08
CA LEU A 117 13.89 -4.21 -6.89
C LEU A 117 13.99 -2.90 -7.64
N MET A 118 13.76 -2.96 -8.95
CA MET A 118 13.58 -1.79 -9.80
C MET A 118 12.30 -1.95 -10.59
N SER A 119 11.54 -0.87 -10.71
CA SER A 119 10.28 -0.85 -11.44
C SER A 119 10.07 0.51 -12.08
N ARG A 120 9.44 0.55 -13.25
CA ARG A 120 8.83 1.76 -13.80
C ARG A 120 7.35 1.50 -13.91
N LEU A 121 6.58 2.24 -13.14
CA LEU A 121 5.13 2.07 -13.01
C LEU A 121 4.43 3.43 -13.17
N PRO A 122 3.11 3.43 -13.42
CA PRO A 122 2.30 4.64 -13.46
C PRO A 122 2.46 5.50 -12.20
N GLY A 123 2.05 6.77 -12.27
CA GLY A 123 2.18 7.69 -11.13
C GLY A 123 3.61 8.16 -10.87
N ASN A 124 4.47 8.14 -11.91
CA ASN A 124 5.89 8.50 -11.84
C ASN A 124 6.69 7.65 -10.82
N SER A 125 6.27 6.40 -10.64
CA SER A 125 6.92 5.47 -9.72
C SER A 125 8.12 4.81 -10.39
N ARG A 126 9.31 5.39 -10.17
CA ARG A 126 10.62 4.90 -10.62
C ARG A 126 11.44 4.32 -9.46
N GLY A 127 11.40 3.00 -9.35
CA GLY A 127 12.11 2.22 -8.35
C GLY A 127 11.31 1.94 -7.09
N ALA A 128 11.91 1.16 -6.20
CA ALA A 128 11.24 0.63 -5.01
C ALA A 128 10.70 1.73 -4.08
N MET A 129 11.47 2.79 -3.85
CA MET A 129 11.10 3.83 -2.90
C MET A 129 9.88 4.65 -3.35
N SER A 130 9.88 5.10 -4.60
CA SER A 130 8.73 5.82 -5.16
C SER A 130 7.49 4.93 -5.26
N TYR A 131 7.69 3.64 -5.56
CA TYR A 131 6.59 2.67 -5.61
C TYR A 131 5.94 2.49 -4.24
N TRP A 132 6.74 2.27 -3.20
CA TRP A 132 6.23 2.16 -1.84
C TRP A 132 5.61 3.45 -1.33
N THR A 133 6.15 4.60 -1.74
CA THR A 133 5.56 5.90 -1.43
C THR A 133 4.19 6.04 -2.07
N MET A 134 4.06 5.73 -3.37
CA MET A 134 2.80 5.79 -4.10
C MET A 134 1.73 4.89 -3.46
N LEU A 135 2.05 3.62 -3.20
CA LEU A 135 1.15 2.67 -2.55
C LEU A 135 0.78 3.13 -1.15
N GLY A 136 1.76 3.61 -0.39
CA GLY A 136 1.57 4.06 0.97
C GLY A 136 0.71 5.32 1.11
N GLN A 137 0.65 6.14 0.07
CA GLN A 137 -0.24 7.31 -0.01
C GLN A 137 -1.60 6.99 -0.63
N CYS A 138 -1.86 5.73 -1.01
CA CYS A 138 -3.06 5.33 -1.76
C CYS A 138 -3.26 6.21 -3.01
N CYS A 139 -2.17 6.58 -3.70
CA CYS A 139 -2.22 7.48 -4.82
C CYS A 139 -2.92 6.83 -6.03
N ASP A 140 -3.89 7.53 -6.62
CA ASP A 140 -4.48 7.13 -7.90
C ASP A 140 -3.54 7.53 -9.04
N ALA A 141 -3.00 6.51 -9.71
CA ALA A 141 -2.09 6.65 -10.83
C ALA A 141 -2.80 6.58 -12.20
N GLN A 142 -4.13 6.49 -12.21
CA GLN A 142 -4.90 6.51 -13.44
C GLN A 142 -4.97 7.93 -14.00
N VAL A 143 -4.62 8.04 -15.28
CA VAL A 143 -4.70 9.31 -16.00
C VAL A 143 -5.48 9.08 -17.28
N ARG A 144 -6.03 10.16 -17.83
CA ARG A 144 -6.59 10.13 -19.18
C ARG A 144 -5.49 9.69 -20.15
N ILE A 145 -5.85 8.83 -21.11
CA ILE A 145 -4.91 8.34 -22.13
C ILE A 145 -4.22 9.55 -22.79
N PRO A 146 -2.88 9.64 -22.76
CA PRO A 146 -2.16 10.75 -23.38
C PRO A 146 -2.40 10.77 -24.90
N ASN A 147 -2.66 11.97 -25.45
CA ASN A 147 -2.90 12.16 -26.89
C ASN A 147 -1.74 11.68 -27.78
N GLN A 148 -0.53 11.54 -27.22
CA GLN A 148 0.66 11.07 -27.91
C GLN A 148 0.69 9.54 -28.09
N ARG A 149 -0.18 8.79 -27.39
CA ARG A 149 -0.27 7.31 -27.53
C ARG A 149 -1.08 6.93 -28.75
N PHE A 150 -2.31 7.44 -28.80
CA PHE A 150 -3.24 7.31 -29.90
C PHE A 150 -4.38 8.30 -29.71
N ASP A 151 -5.14 8.51 -30.77
CA ASP A 151 -6.31 9.37 -30.72
C ASP A 151 -7.48 8.68 -30.00
N VAL A 152 -7.74 9.13 -28.78
CA VAL A 152 -8.82 8.62 -27.91
C VAL A 152 -10.19 8.79 -28.56
N THR A 153 -10.43 9.83 -29.35
CA THR A 153 -11.76 10.09 -29.96
C THR A 153 -12.11 9.03 -31.02
N THR A 154 -11.08 8.54 -31.72
CA THR A 154 -11.22 7.48 -32.71
C THR A 154 -11.52 6.13 -32.06
N TYR A 155 -10.83 5.78 -30.97
CA TYR A 155 -10.84 4.42 -30.42
C TYR A 155 -11.65 4.23 -29.13
N CYS A 156 -12.13 5.29 -28.51
CA CYS A 156 -12.96 5.22 -27.30
C CYS A 156 -14.37 5.76 -27.55
N SER A 157 -15.36 5.24 -26.82
CA SER A 157 -16.71 5.84 -26.77
C SER A 157 -16.71 7.08 -25.89
N GLU A 158 -17.46 8.11 -26.28
CA GLU A 158 -17.51 9.38 -25.55
C GLU A 158 -18.31 9.25 -24.24
N ASP A 159 -19.42 8.50 -24.28
CA ASP A 159 -20.35 8.36 -23.14
C ASP A 159 -20.12 7.08 -22.31
N GLY A 160 -19.07 6.32 -22.62
CA GLY A 160 -18.79 5.04 -21.99
C GLY A 160 -19.74 3.92 -22.42
N ASP A 161 -20.58 4.14 -23.44
CA ASP A 161 -21.46 3.11 -23.98
C ASP A 161 -20.69 2.02 -24.73
N PRO A 162 -21.16 0.76 -24.69
CA PRO A 162 -20.54 -0.34 -25.41
C PRO A 162 -20.78 -0.21 -26.92
N VAL A 163 -19.78 0.28 -27.64
CA VAL A 163 -19.78 0.39 -29.10
C VAL A 163 -18.82 -0.66 -29.67
N PRO A 164 -19.25 -1.53 -30.61
CA PRO A 164 -18.37 -2.51 -31.22
C PRO A 164 -17.10 -1.88 -31.81
N GLY A 165 -15.93 -2.41 -31.43
CA GLY A 165 -14.63 -1.91 -31.90
C GLY A 165 -14.09 -0.67 -31.15
N LYS A 166 -14.79 -0.16 -30.13
CA LYS A 166 -14.31 0.94 -29.28
C LYS A 166 -14.14 0.50 -27.82
N SER A 167 -13.19 1.14 -27.15
CA SER A 167 -12.99 1.04 -25.69
C SER A 167 -14.01 1.92 -24.96
N MET A 168 -14.59 1.40 -23.88
CA MET A 168 -15.45 2.19 -22.98
C MET A 168 -14.63 3.04 -21.99
N THR A 169 -13.35 2.71 -21.79
CA THR A 169 -12.45 3.47 -20.91
C THR A 169 -11.57 4.43 -21.69
N THR A 170 -11.44 5.64 -21.17
CA THR A 170 -10.52 6.69 -21.63
C THR A 170 -9.38 6.94 -20.64
N HIS A 171 -9.28 6.13 -19.59
CA HIS A 171 -8.30 6.26 -18.51
C HIS A 171 -7.50 4.96 -18.35
N GLY A 172 -6.27 5.10 -17.89
CA GLY A 172 -5.39 3.99 -17.58
C GLY A 172 -4.10 4.43 -16.88
N GLY A 173 -3.31 3.45 -16.44
CA GLY A 173 -1.99 3.71 -15.89
C GLY A 173 -0.94 3.78 -16.99
N PHE A 174 -0.34 4.96 -17.20
CA PHE A 174 0.68 5.18 -18.22
C PHE A 174 2.03 5.55 -17.62
N LEU A 175 3.10 5.04 -18.25
CA LEU A 175 4.45 5.54 -18.02
C LEU A 175 4.61 6.93 -18.65
N SER A 176 5.55 7.72 -18.13
CA SER A 176 5.89 8.99 -18.77
C SER A 176 6.41 8.75 -20.18
N GLU A 177 6.21 9.72 -21.07
CA GLU A 177 6.62 9.60 -22.48
C GLU A 177 8.14 9.47 -22.61
N ARG A 178 8.87 10.18 -21.73
CA ARG A 178 10.32 10.01 -21.59
C ARG A 178 10.69 8.56 -21.28
N ASP A 179 9.90 7.84 -20.48
CA ASP A 179 10.21 6.48 -20.07
C ASP A 179 9.88 5.42 -21.10
N VAL A 180 9.02 5.76 -22.06
CA VAL A 180 8.65 4.85 -23.14
C VAL A 180 9.52 5.08 -24.37
N PHE A 181 9.82 6.33 -24.70
CA PHE A 181 10.50 6.65 -25.94
C PHE A 181 12.02 6.81 -25.79
N CYS A 182 12.50 7.29 -24.65
CA CYS A 182 13.95 7.43 -24.43
C CYS A 182 14.56 6.09 -24.03
N PHE A 183 15.73 5.79 -24.58
CA PHE A 183 16.53 4.63 -24.24
C PHE A 183 18.00 4.91 -24.51
N ASP A 184 18.87 4.54 -23.58
CA ASP A 184 20.32 4.67 -23.76
C ASP A 184 20.89 3.42 -24.44
N SER A 185 21.00 3.45 -25.77
CA SER A 185 21.51 2.30 -26.54
C SER A 185 23.00 2.05 -26.34
N HIS A 186 23.78 3.07 -25.99
CA HIS A 186 25.23 2.95 -25.83
C HIS A 186 25.59 2.10 -24.61
N VAL A 187 24.83 2.21 -23.52
CA VAL A 187 25.00 1.38 -22.32
C VAL A 187 24.84 -0.11 -22.64
N PHE A 188 24.02 -0.46 -23.62
CA PHE A 188 23.78 -1.84 -24.05
C PHE A 188 24.59 -2.26 -25.28
N CYS A 189 25.55 -1.44 -25.73
CA CYS A 189 26.34 -1.68 -26.93
C CYS A 189 25.49 -1.90 -28.19
N MET A 190 24.33 -1.24 -28.29
CA MET A 190 23.42 -1.32 -29.42
C MET A 190 23.55 -0.09 -30.32
N ASN A 191 23.34 -0.31 -31.62
CA ASN A 191 23.29 0.78 -32.59
C ASN A 191 21.93 1.51 -32.50
N GLU A 192 21.88 2.81 -32.77
CA GLU A 192 20.65 3.61 -32.67
C GLU A 192 19.50 3.04 -33.52
N LYS A 193 19.78 2.62 -34.76
CA LYS A 193 18.77 2.00 -35.64
C LYS A 193 18.19 0.70 -35.08
N GLU A 194 19.02 -0.08 -34.38
CA GLU A 194 18.57 -1.32 -33.75
C GLU A 194 17.67 -0.97 -32.56
N ALA A 195 18.09 -0.03 -31.73
CA ALA A 195 17.32 0.45 -30.59
C ALA A 195 15.97 1.08 -30.99
N GLU A 196 15.90 1.81 -32.10
CA GLU A 196 14.65 2.36 -32.65
C GLU A 196 13.67 1.25 -33.05
N GLY A 197 14.18 0.14 -33.58
CA GLY A 197 13.37 -1.03 -33.95
C GLY A 197 12.87 -1.84 -32.75
N MET A 198 13.40 -1.60 -31.55
CA MET A 198 13.01 -2.34 -30.35
C MET A 198 11.65 -1.90 -29.81
N ALA A 199 10.84 -2.89 -29.44
CA ALA A 199 9.58 -2.64 -28.77
C ALA A 199 9.84 -1.89 -27.45
N PRO A 200 9.10 -0.81 -27.13
CA PRO A 200 9.31 -0.04 -25.90
C PRO A 200 9.35 -0.87 -24.61
N PRO A 201 8.52 -1.92 -24.41
CA PRO A 201 8.63 -2.76 -23.22
C PRO A 201 9.98 -3.47 -23.07
N GLN A 202 10.63 -3.86 -24.18
CA GLN A 202 11.95 -4.50 -24.14
C GLN A 202 13.02 -3.52 -23.65
N ARG A 203 12.99 -2.28 -24.15
CA ARG A 203 13.89 -1.20 -23.73
C ARG A 203 13.74 -0.87 -22.24
N VAL A 204 12.49 -0.78 -21.76
CA VAL A 204 12.19 -0.57 -20.33
C VAL A 204 12.72 -1.71 -19.47
N VAL A 205 12.55 -2.97 -19.89
CA VAL A 205 13.05 -4.14 -19.15
C VAL A 205 14.57 -4.13 -19.05
N LEU A 206 15.27 -3.78 -20.13
CA LEU A 206 16.74 -3.70 -20.12
C LEU A 206 17.25 -2.65 -19.12
N GLU A 207 16.72 -1.44 -19.17
CA GLU A 207 17.14 -0.38 -18.25
C GLU A 207 16.76 -0.70 -16.80
N CYS A 208 15.56 -1.23 -16.55
CA CYS A 208 15.16 -1.67 -15.21
C CYS A 208 16.04 -2.81 -14.68
N GLY A 209 16.41 -3.76 -15.56
CA GLY A 209 17.27 -4.89 -15.21
C GLY A 209 18.66 -4.42 -14.78
N LEU A 210 19.28 -3.56 -15.58
CA LEU A 210 20.58 -2.97 -15.25
C LEU A 210 20.53 -2.21 -13.91
N GLN A 211 19.56 -1.30 -13.76
CA GLN A 211 19.38 -0.53 -12.53
C GLN A 211 19.11 -1.42 -11.32
N CYS A 212 18.41 -2.54 -11.50
CA CYS A 212 18.17 -3.53 -10.44
C CYS A 212 19.47 -4.21 -10.02
N LEU A 213 20.31 -4.62 -10.97
CA LEU A 213 21.61 -5.24 -10.70
C LEU A 213 22.55 -4.27 -9.99
N GLU A 214 22.63 -3.02 -10.46
CA GLU A 214 23.41 -1.95 -9.82
C GLU A 214 22.93 -1.67 -8.39
N THR A 215 21.62 -1.57 -8.18
CA THR A 215 21.02 -1.40 -6.85
C THR A 215 21.32 -2.60 -5.94
N GLY A 216 21.42 -3.80 -6.51
CA GLY A 216 21.81 -5.03 -5.82
C GLY A 216 23.31 -5.14 -5.53
N GLY A 217 24.11 -4.16 -5.96
CA GLY A 217 25.57 -4.18 -5.81
C GLY A 217 26.26 -5.23 -6.68
N LEU A 218 25.63 -5.65 -7.78
CA LEU A 218 26.18 -6.63 -8.71
C LEU A 218 26.75 -5.93 -9.93
N SER A 219 28.01 -6.22 -10.24
CA SER A 219 28.65 -5.80 -11.48
C SER A 219 28.54 -6.88 -12.55
N ARG A 220 28.86 -6.52 -13.80
CA ARG A 220 28.93 -7.49 -14.91
C ARG A 220 29.98 -8.59 -14.67
N GLN A 221 31.07 -8.26 -13.96
CA GLN A 221 32.13 -9.22 -13.62
C GLN A 221 31.68 -10.24 -12.57
N ASP A 222 30.75 -9.86 -11.70
CA ASP A 222 30.19 -10.77 -10.69
C ASP A 222 29.21 -11.81 -11.29
N LEU A 223 28.83 -11.63 -12.57
CA LEU A 223 27.81 -12.40 -13.28
C LEU A 223 28.36 -13.24 -14.45
N SER A 224 29.67 -13.17 -14.72
CA SER A 224 30.35 -13.94 -15.79
C SER A 224 31.03 -15.18 -15.24
#